data_AF-A0A7S3CAN7-F1
#
_entry.id   AF-A0A7S3CAN7-F1
#
_cell.length_a   1.000
_cell.length_b   1.000
_cell.length_c   1.000
_cell.angle_alpha   90.00
_cell.angle_beta   90.00
_cell.angle_gamma   90.00
#
_symmetry.space_group_name_H-M   'P 1'
#
loop_
_entity.id
_entity.type
_entity.pdbx_description
1 polymer ?
#
loop_
_entity_poly.entity_id
_entity_poly.type
_entity_poly.pdbx_seq_one_letter_code
_entity_poly.pdbx_strand_id
1 'polypeptide(L)'
;TGGALLFTHRIIHWGSRGRKSTEEEARAGTSAPPRCSISIGFSDPSYERPYLVGQPKLGVEGTNKLPDFRSRLALVCAQMISYFERFPVDSVMLRAFYRVFCASKDLYDDRYAESTRKEYARAVKER
;
A
#
# COMPACT_ATOMS: atom_id res chain seq x y z
N THR A 1 -8.15 23.06 7.44
CA THR A 1 -7.49 21.73 7.31
C THR A 1 -8.57 20.67 7.38
N GLY A 2 -8.46 19.55 6.65
CA GLY A 2 -9.51 18.51 6.63
C GLY A 2 -10.44 18.52 5.41
N GLY A 3 -10.12 19.27 4.35
CA GLY A 3 -10.83 19.15 3.08
C GLY A 3 -10.45 17.85 2.35
N ALA A 4 -11.40 17.30 1.60
CA ALA A 4 -11.18 16.16 0.72
C ALA A 4 -11.57 16.52 -0.72
N LEU A 5 -10.89 15.90 -1.67
CA LEU A 5 -11.20 16.00 -3.10
C LEU A 5 -11.40 14.57 -3.62
N LEU A 6 -12.51 14.34 -4.32
CA LEU A 6 -12.75 13.10 -5.05
C LEU A 6 -12.60 13.37 -6.53
N PHE A 7 -11.79 12.55 -7.19
CA PHE A 7 -11.61 12.60 -8.63
C PHE A 7 -11.38 11.18 -9.14
N THR A 8 -11.65 10.95 -10.41
CA THR A 8 -11.36 9.67 -11.06
C THR A 8 -9.90 9.65 -11.51
N HIS A 9 -9.28 8.47 -11.57
CA HIS A 9 -7.90 8.30 -12.05
C HIS A 9 -7.66 8.77 -13.51
N ARG A 10 -8.72 9.14 -14.24
CA ARG A 10 -8.66 9.64 -15.62
C ARG A 10 -8.55 11.17 -15.71
N ILE A 11 -8.75 11.88 -14.61
CA ILE A 11 -8.54 13.32 -14.58
C ILE A 11 -7.03 13.55 -14.54
N ILE A 12 -6.49 14.14 -15.60
CA ILE A 12 -5.09 14.58 -15.63
C ILE A 12 -4.94 15.70 -14.59
N HIS A 13 -4.05 15.48 -13.63
CA HIS A 13 -3.70 16.47 -12.62
C HIS A 13 -2.18 16.50 -12.42
N TRP A 14 -1.69 17.62 -11.91
CA TRP A 14 -0.26 17.87 -11.69
C TRP A 14 -0.02 18.23 -10.23
N GLY A 15 1.19 17.96 -9.74
CA GLY A 15 1.61 18.46 -8.44
C GLY A 15 1.59 19.98 -8.43
N SER A 16 1.05 20.58 -7.35
CA SER A 16 1.09 22.03 -7.19
C SER A 16 2.48 22.48 -6.72
N ARG A 17 2.86 23.72 -7.07
CA ARG A 17 4.08 24.35 -6.55
C ARG A 17 4.10 24.29 -5.02
N GLY A 18 5.25 23.94 -4.44
CA GLY A 18 5.47 24.03 -3.00
C GLY A 18 5.20 25.45 -2.48
N ARG A 19 4.76 25.58 -1.22
CA ARG A 19 4.60 26.89 -0.59
C ARG A 19 6.00 27.52 -0.44
N LYS A 20 6.15 28.80 -0.79
CA LYS A 20 7.34 29.56 -0.40
C LYS A 20 7.28 29.84 1.10
N SER A 21 8.42 29.75 1.80
CA SER A 21 8.50 30.24 3.17
C SER A 21 8.12 31.72 3.21
N THR A 22 7.47 32.17 4.28
CA THR A 22 7.30 33.60 4.53
C THR A 22 8.66 34.25 4.82
N GLU A 23 8.77 35.57 4.72
CA GLU A 23 10.02 36.26 5.08
C GLU A 23 10.42 36.04 6.55
N GLU A 24 9.43 35.89 7.42
CA GLU A 24 9.62 35.63 8.84
C GLU A 24 10.18 34.22 9.09
N GLU A 25 9.63 33.21 8.41
CA GLU A 25 10.12 31.83 8.42
C GLU A 25 11.53 31.71 7.85
N ALA A 26 11.79 32.42 6.75
CA ALA A 26 13.12 32.48 6.14
C ALA A 26 14.16 33.12 7.10
N ARG A 27 13.78 34.21 7.79
CA ARG A 27 14.63 34.87 8.80
C ARG A 27 14.89 34.00 10.04
N ALA A 28 13.89 33.22 10.46
CA ALA A 28 13.99 32.31 11.59
C ALA A 28 14.70 30.97 11.26
N GLY A 29 15.07 30.74 9.99
CA GLY A 29 15.61 29.46 9.52
C GLY A 29 14.60 28.30 9.60
N THR A 30 13.33 28.59 9.82
CA THR A 30 12.27 27.59 9.92
C THR A 30 11.65 27.38 8.53
N SER A 31 11.68 26.14 8.05
CA SER A 31 10.98 25.81 6.81
C SER A 31 9.48 25.73 7.07
N ALA A 32 8.67 26.15 6.10
CA ALA A 32 7.24 25.93 6.12
C ALA A 32 6.93 24.43 6.38
N PRO A 33 5.92 24.09 7.20
CA PRO A 33 5.55 22.70 7.43
C PRO A 33 5.14 22.02 6.11
N PRO A 34 5.46 20.74 5.92
CA PRO A 34 5.12 20.02 4.70
C PRO A 34 3.60 19.92 4.54
N ARG A 35 3.11 20.05 3.31
CA ARG A 35 1.72 19.71 2.97
C ARG A 35 1.60 18.19 2.92
N CYS A 36 0.88 17.61 3.85
CA CYS A 36 0.57 16.18 3.87
C CYS A 36 -0.85 15.94 3.34
N SER A 37 -0.98 15.02 2.40
CA SER A 37 -2.27 14.55 1.87
C SER A 37 -2.32 13.03 1.92
N ILE A 38 -3.43 12.48 2.40
CA ILE A 38 -3.70 11.04 2.33
C ILE A 38 -4.62 10.82 1.13
N SER A 39 -4.22 9.90 0.24
CA SER A 39 -5.05 9.48 -0.89
C SER A 39 -5.48 8.04 -0.67
N ILE A 40 -6.76 7.77 -0.92
CA ILE A 40 -7.36 6.44 -0.84
C ILE A 40 -8.00 6.16 -2.19
N GLY A 41 -7.57 5.08 -2.84
CA GLY A 41 -8.14 4.60 -4.09
C GLY A 41 -9.26 3.61 -3.83
N PHE A 42 -10.32 3.69 -4.64
CA PHE A 42 -11.38 2.71 -4.69
C PHE A 42 -11.48 2.17 -6.11
N SER A 43 -11.69 0.88 -6.25
CA SER A 43 -11.87 0.21 -7.52
C SER A 43 -13.03 -0.78 -7.44
N ASP A 44 -13.68 -0.98 -8.59
CA ASP A 44 -14.62 -2.09 -8.74
C ASP A 44 -13.84 -3.40 -8.95
N PRO A 45 -14.25 -4.53 -8.34
CA PRO A 45 -13.60 -5.83 -8.52
C PRO A 45 -13.47 -6.30 -9.98
N SER A 46 -14.32 -5.81 -10.88
CA SER A 46 -14.21 -6.07 -12.34
C SER A 46 -13.08 -5.29 -13.01
N TYR A 47 -12.69 -4.14 -12.44
CA TYR A 47 -11.56 -3.34 -12.89
C TYR A 47 -10.25 -3.80 -12.24
N GLU A 48 -10.21 -3.87 -10.90
CA GLU A 48 -9.07 -4.37 -10.14
C GLU A 48 -9.57 -5.32 -9.06
N ARG A 49 -9.10 -6.57 -9.12
CA ARG A 49 -9.52 -7.60 -8.17
C ARG A 49 -8.90 -7.36 -6.79
N PRO A 50 -9.63 -7.65 -5.71
CA PRO A 50 -9.06 -7.67 -4.37
C PRO A 50 -7.84 -8.60 -4.28
N TYR A 51 -6.79 -8.19 -3.57
CA TYR A 51 -5.61 -9.03 -3.34
C TYR A 51 -5.91 -10.21 -2.41
N LEU A 52 -6.85 -10.02 -1.48
CA LEU A 52 -7.36 -11.06 -0.58
C LEU A 52 -8.81 -11.42 -0.94
N VAL A 53 -9.12 -12.71 -0.87
CA VAL A 53 -10.47 -13.24 -1.07
C VAL A 53 -11.20 -13.43 0.26
N GLY A 54 -12.53 -13.46 0.20
CA GLY A 54 -13.39 -13.76 1.35
C GLY A 54 -13.40 -12.71 2.47
N GLN A 55 -12.81 -11.52 2.24
CA GLN A 55 -12.78 -10.46 3.24
C GLN A 55 -14.13 -9.75 3.33
N PRO A 56 -14.63 -9.44 4.54
CA PRO A 56 -15.86 -8.68 4.72
C PRO A 56 -15.70 -7.27 4.15
N LYS A 57 -16.76 -6.75 3.53
CA LYS A 57 -16.78 -5.37 3.04
C LYS A 57 -16.99 -4.43 4.22
N LEU A 58 -16.06 -3.47 4.40
CA LEU A 58 -16.24 -2.38 5.35
C LEU A 58 -17.50 -1.58 5.00
N GLY A 59 -18.29 -1.21 6.00
CA GLY A 59 -19.51 -0.41 5.83
C GLY A 59 -20.80 -1.21 5.63
N VAL A 60 -20.74 -2.55 5.52
CA VAL A 60 -21.95 -3.39 5.52
C VAL A 60 -22.35 -3.69 6.97
N GLU A 61 -23.61 -3.41 7.31
CA GLU A 61 -24.18 -3.59 8.65
C GLU A 61 -23.90 -5.00 9.20
N GLY A 62 -23.38 -5.09 10.44
CA GLY A 62 -22.95 -6.36 11.04
C GLY A 62 -21.55 -6.87 10.63
N THR A 63 -20.89 -6.24 9.65
CA THR A 63 -19.56 -6.65 9.15
C THR A 63 -18.49 -5.55 9.24
N ASN A 64 -18.74 -4.50 10.03
CA ASN A 64 -17.80 -3.41 10.35
C ASN A 64 -16.60 -3.87 11.22
N LYS A 65 -16.00 -5.00 10.87
CA LYS A 65 -14.79 -5.52 11.47
C LYS A 65 -13.65 -5.27 10.50
N LEU A 66 -12.60 -4.66 11.02
CA LEU A 66 -11.32 -4.64 10.32
C LEU A 66 -10.90 -6.08 10.00
N PRO A 67 -10.17 -6.31 8.90
CA PRO A 67 -9.60 -7.62 8.61
C PRO A 67 -8.82 -8.13 9.84
N ASP A 68 -8.91 -9.44 10.08
CA ASP A 68 -8.24 -10.05 11.22
C ASP A 68 -6.72 -9.87 11.13
N PHE A 69 -6.03 -10.18 12.23
CA PHE A 69 -4.58 -10.03 12.27
C PHE A 69 -3.87 -10.88 11.20
N ARG A 70 -4.37 -12.10 10.95
CA ARG A 70 -3.80 -13.02 9.96
C ARG A 70 -3.85 -12.43 8.56
N SER A 71 -5.00 -11.89 8.15
CA SER A 71 -5.22 -11.28 6.85
C SER A 71 -4.38 -10.02 6.66
N ARG A 72 -4.29 -9.18 7.69
CA ARG A 72 -3.42 -7.99 7.67
C ARG A 72 -1.95 -8.36 7.54
N LEU A 73 -1.46 -9.31 8.34
CA LEU A 73 -0.07 -9.75 8.31
C LEU A 73 0.27 -10.42 6.97
N ALA A 74 -0.61 -11.29 6.46
CA ALA A 74 -0.48 -11.91 5.15
C ALA A 74 -0.31 -10.85 4.06
N LEU A 75 -1.21 -9.88 4.00
CA LEU A 75 -1.16 -8.82 3.00
C LEU A 75 0.13 -7.98 3.11
N VAL A 76 0.53 -7.59 4.32
CA VAL A 76 1.79 -6.86 4.53
C VAL A 76 2.98 -7.65 4.01
N CYS A 77 3.10 -8.93 4.36
CA CYS A 77 4.21 -9.77 3.89
C CYS A 77 4.22 -9.91 2.36
N ALA A 78 3.06 -10.10 1.74
CA ALA A 78 2.96 -10.16 0.27
C ALA A 78 3.39 -8.83 -0.38
N GLN A 79 2.97 -7.70 0.19
CA GLN A 79 3.35 -6.36 -0.32
C GLN A 79 4.84 -6.09 -0.16
N MET A 80 5.44 -6.47 0.98
CA MET A 80 6.89 -6.33 1.18
C MET A 80 7.70 -7.14 0.16
N ILE A 81 7.18 -8.30 -0.29
CA ILE A 81 7.77 -9.07 -1.38
C ILE A 81 7.62 -8.34 -2.71
N SER A 82 6.39 -7.95 -3.07
CA SER A 82 6.10 -7.33 -4.37
C SER A 82 6.79 -5.97 -4.58
N TYR A 83 7.15 -5.29 -3.49
CA TYR A 83 7.84 -3.99 -3.52
C TYR A 83 9.24 -4.05 -2.91
N PHE A 84 9.92 -5.20 -2.95
CA PHE A 84 11.23 -5.38 -2.30
C PHE A 84 12.30 -4.37 -2.73
N GLU A 85 12.20 -3.82 -3.95
CA GLU A 85 13.12 -2.79 -4.48
C GLU A 85 12.94 -1.42 -3.80
N ARG A 86 11.75 -1.15 -3.25
CA ARG A 86 11.41 0.13 -2.62
C ARG A 86 11.79 0.20 -1.15
N PHE A 87 12.13 -0.94 -0.55
CA PHE A 87 12.38 -1.06 0.87
C PHE A 87 13.72 -1.74 1.14
N PRO A 88 14.44 -1.36 2.21
CA PRO A 88 15.70 -1.99 2.59
C PRO A 88 15.46 -3.36 3.25
N VAL A 89 14.96 -4.33 2.49
CA VAL A 89 14.67 -5.70 2.97
C VAL A 89 15.86 -6.60 2.68
N ASP A 90 16.43 -7.22 3.71
CA ASP A 90 17.50 -8.21 3.55
C ASP A 90 16.95 -9.62 3.19
N SER A 91 17.86 -10.55 2.87
CA SER A 91 17.46 -11.90 2.46
C SER A 91 16.80 -12.71 3.58
N VAL A 92 17.10 -12.41 4.85
CA VAL A 92 16.51 -13.10 6.01
C VAL A 92 15.05 -12.67 6.16
N MET A 93 14.79 -11.36 6.12
CA MET A 93 13.45 -10.78 6.17
C MET A 93 12.61 -11.23 4.97
N LEU A 94 13.17 -11.21 3.76
CA LEU A 94 12.46 -11.65 2.55
C LEU A 94 12.01 -13.11 2.67
N ARG A 95 12.87 -14.01 3.18
CA ARG A 95 12.50 -15.40 3.47
C ARG A 95 11.42 -15.50 4.55
N ALA A 96 11.47 -14.67 5.58
CA ALA A 96 10.45 -14.63 6.62
C ALA A 96 9.07 -14.21 6.07
N PHE A 97 9.03 -13.16 5.24
CA PHE A 97 7.81 -12.73 4.57
C PHE A 97 7.26 -13.82 3.66
N TYR A 98 8.12 -14.50 2.91
CA TYR A 98 7.69 -15.59 2.03
C TYR A 98 7.12 -16.79 2.79
N ARG A 99 7.69 -17.12 3.95
CA ARG A 99 7.13 -18.16 4.83
C ARG A 99 5.70 -17.83 5.26
N VAL A 100 5.45 -16.60 5.70
CA VAL A 100 4.11 -16.13 6.09
C VAL A 100 3.15 -16.12 4.90
N PHE A 101 3.63 -15.67 3.74
CA PHE A 101 2.89 -15.68 2.48
C PHE A 101 2.45 -17.11 2.11
N CYS A 102 3.35 -18.08 2.13
CA CYS A 102 3.03 -19.48 1.85
C CYS A 102 2.06 -20.09 2.87
N ALA A 103 2.21 -19.75 4.16
CA ALA A 103 1.32 -20.22 5.23
C ALA A 103 -0.11 -19.65 5.14
N SER A 104 -0.31 -18.59 4.35
CA SER A 104 -1.60 -17.91 4.18
C SER A 104 -2.12 -17.98 2.74
N LYS A 105 -1.69 -18.97 1.96
CA LYS A 105 -1.98 -19.09 0.52
C LYS A 105 -3.48 -19.06 0.19
N ASP A 106 -4.30 -19.56 1.09
CA ASP A 106 -5.76 -19.65 1.02
C ASP A 106 -6.47 -18.30 1.07
N LEU A 107 -5.78 -17.25 1.52
CA LEU A 107 -6.36 -15.92 1.65
C LEU A 107 -6.23 -15.07 0.39
N TYR A 108 -5.38 -15.44 -0.57
CA TYR A 108 -5.07 -14.58 -1.71
C TYR A 108 -5.92 -14.91 -2.94
N ASP A 109 -6.15 -13.91 -3.78
CA ASP A 109 -6.52 -14.17 -5.18
C ASP A 109 -5.36 -14.90 -5.90
N ASP A 110 -5.70 -15.90 -6.72
CA ASP A 110 -4.71 -16.76 -7.38
C ASP A 110 -3.71 -15.98 -8.25
N ARG A 111 -4.20 -14.94 -8.97
CA ARG A 111 -3.33 -14.13 -9.84
C ARG A 111 -2.39 -13.28 -9.02
N TYR A 112 -2.90 -12.69 -7.93
CA TYR A 112 -2.06 -11.94 -7.00
C TYR A 112 -1.01 -12.82 -6.34
N ALA A 113 -1.39 -14.04 -5.92
CA ALA A 113 -0.46 -15.00 -5.34
C ALA A 113 0.63 -15.42 -6.33
N GLU A 114 0.26 -15.68 -7.59
CA GLU A 114 1.24 -16.03 -8.63
C GLU A 114 2.20 -14.88 -8.93
N SER A 115 1.69 -13.65 -9.05
CA SER A 115 2.53 -12.46 -9.23
C SER A 115 3.53 -12.32 -8.08
N THR A 116 3.06 -12.41 -6.84
CA THR A 116 3.90 -12.32 -5.64
C THR A 116 5.00 -13.39 -5.61
N ARG A 117 4.74 -14.62 -6.08
CA ARG A 117 5.78 -15.67 -6.19
C ARG A 117 6.85 -15.33 -7.22
N LYS A 118 6.46 -14.74 -8.36
CA LYS A 118 7.40 -14.27 -9.39
C LYS A 118 8.29 -13.15 -8.83
N GLU A 119 7.70 -12.22 -8.09
CA GLU A 119 8.45 -11.16 -7.41
C GLU A 119 9.41 -11.69 -6.36
N TYR A 120 9.02 -12.68 -5.56
CA TYR A 120 9.95 -13.35 -4.64
C TYR A 120 11.11 -14.01 -5.38
N ALA A 121 10.85 -14.74 -6.46
CA ALA A 121 11.88 -15.40 -7.24
C ALA A 121 12.86 -14.40 -7.88
N ARG A 122 12.37 -13.23 -8.27
CA ARG A 122 13.18 -12.09 -8.73
C ARG A 122 14.04 -11.53 -7.60
N ALA A 123 13.42 -11.21 -6.47
CA ALA A 123 14.07 -10.65 -5.30
C ALA A 123 15.21 -11.53 -4.73
N VAL A 124 15.06 -12.85 -4.79
CA VAL A 124 16.11 -13.80 -4.36
C VAL A 124 17.29 -13.86 -5.33
N LYS A 125 17.10 -13.58 -6.63
CA LYS A 125 18.20 -13.57 -7.61
C LYS A 125 19.06 -12.31 -7.52
N GLU A 126 18.47 -11.21 -7.07
CA GLU A 126 19.12 -9.90 -6.98
C GLU A 126 19.84 -9.67 -5.64
N ARG A 127 19.81 -10.65 -4.73
CA ARG A 127 20.33 -10.57 -3.35
C ARG A 127 21.30 -11.71 -3.06
#